data_AF-A0A955FC06-F1
#
_entry.id   AF-A0A955FC06-F1
#
_cell.length_a   1.000
_cell.length_b   1.000
_cell.length_c   1.000
_cell.angle_alpha   90.00
_cell.angle_beta   90.00
_cell.angle_gamma   90.00
#
_symmetry.space_group_name_H-M   'P 1'
#
loop_
_entity.id
_entity.type
_entity.pdbx_description
1 polymer ?
#
loop_
_entity_poly.entity_id
_entity_poly.type
_entity_poly.pdbx_seq_one_letter_code
_entity_poly.pdbx_strand_id
1 'polypeptide(L)'
;MKTITYMNSKDKLLNSQHLTPQDKRALYAYEQWRKDEGLRLVPEYTRRDHTRGVHLRLEFQGHLVKVGLRGMRPPIQPEKRGKITGFSAASRRRMMELVQRLGAEKSRVFVTLTYGADFPTPKDAKQHLRAFLERIRRKFSDKEVSAIWRIELQERGAPHFHLMFFKLPFLPKEDLQKMWGEVIGQERPFTRIEFIRSHKGVASYVAKYMTKQESAETVNSGFNYVSYLHDIGRIWGIFNAKFLPLDVAITVTYPFLGKAITKFRHYAILKWPELANREHFGFTLYVKDAYKWLELWEKISDIKF
;
A
#
# COMPACT_ATOMS: atom_id res chain seq x y z
N MET A 1 -3.94 10.35 -5.84
CA MET A 1 -3.64 9.07 -6.52
C MET A 1 -3.64 9.38 -8.02
N LYS A 2 -2.48 9.31 -8.69
CA LYS A 2 -2.43 9.43 -10.15
C LYS A 2 -2.78 8.05 -10.71
N THR A 3 -4.02 7.88 -11.15
CA THR A 3 -4.51 6.61 -11.70
C THR A 3 -4.82 6.82 -13.17
N ILE A 4 -4.18 6.05 -14.04
CA ILE A 4 -4.58 5.97 -15.44
C ILE A 4 -5.45 4.72 -15.56
N THR A 5 -6.71 4.90 -15.96
CA THR A 5 -7.67 3.81 -16.11
C THR A 5 -8.01 3.62 -17.58
N TYR A 6 -7.74 2.44 -18.11
CA TYR A 6 -8.16 2.04 -19.44
C TYR A 6 -9.40 1.16 -19.33
N MET A 7 -10.50 1.60 -19.96
CA MET A 7 -11.75 0.85 -20.08
C MET A 7 -12.06 0.63 -21.56
N ASN A 8 -12.42 -0.60 -21.94
CA ASN A 8 -12.90 -0.90 -23.28
C ASN A 8 -14.44 -0.81 -23.35
N SER A 9 -14.89 -0.10 -24.39
CA SER A 9 -16.24 0.03 -24.94
C SER A 9 -17.26 0.81 -24.11
N LYS A 10 -17.60 1.99 -24.65
CA LYS A 10 -18.73 2.91 -24.37
C LYS A 10 -18.64 3.97 -23.28
N ASP A 11 -17.64 3.98 -22.40
CA ASP A 11 -17.45 5.11 -21.48
C ASP A 11 -16.26 5.98 -21.89
N LYS A 12 -16.53 7.27 -22.14
CA LYS A 12 -15.53 8.31 -22.42
C LYS A 12 -14.42 8.27 -21.35
N LEU A 13 -13.17 8.50 -21.76
CA LEU A 13 -12.06 8.93 -20.89
C LEU A 13 -12.57 9.98 -19.89
N LEU A 14 -12.79 9.57 -18.64
CA LEU A 14 -13.23 10.48 -17.60
C LEU A 14 -12.02 11.20 -16.99
N ASN A 15 -12.00 12.52 -17.22
CA ASN A 15 -11.22 13.59 -16.60
C ASN A 15 -9.77 13.85 -17.05
N SER A 16 -9.63 14.56 -18.18
CA SER A 16 -8.46 15.36 -18.56
C SER A 16 -8.37 16.73 -17.85
N GLN A 17 -9.32 17.06 -16.96
CA GLN A 17 -9.45 18.40 -16.38
C GLN A 17 -8.39 18.77 -15.32
N HIS A 18 -7.55 17.83 -14.90
CA HIS A 18 -6.51 18.05 -13.87
C HIS A 18 -5.11 17.59 -14.29
N LEU A 19 -4.81 17.56 -15.60
CA LEU A 19 -3.45 17.29 -16.08
C LEU A 19 -2.58 18.53 -15.84
N THR A 20 -1.46 18.36 -15.14
CA THR A 20 -0.47 19.42 -15.00
C THR A 20 0.16 19.74 -16.36
N PRO A 21 0.77 20.93 -16.57
CA PRO A 21 1.44 21.27 -17.83
C PRO A 21 2.52 20.24 -18.24
N GLN A 22 3.14 19.58 -17.27
CA GLN A 22 4.12 18.51 -17.50
C GLN A 22 3.45 17.21 -17.99
N ASP A 23 2.29 16.85 -17.43
CA ASP A 23 1.50 15.70 -17.88
C ASP A 23 0.92 15.92 -19.30
N LYS A 24 0.53 17.16 -19.63
CA LYS A 24 0.11 17.54 -21.00
C LYS A 24 1.26 17.46 -22.00
N ARG A 25 2.48 17.84 -21.60
CA ARG A 25 3.70 17.71 -22.42
C ARG A 25 4.07 16.25 -22.69
N ALA A 26 3.98 15.39 -21.68
CA ALA A 26 4.25 13.96 -21.82
C ALA A 26 3.21 13.28 -22.73
N LEU A 27 1.92 13.63 -22.56
CA LEU A 27 0.84 13.15 -23.42
C LEU A 27 1.01 13.62 -24.87
N TYR A 28 1.37 14.88 -25.09
CA TYR A 28 1.65 15.42 -26.42
C TYR A 28 2.89 14.77 -27.07
N ALA A 29 3.98 14.56 -26.33
CA ALA A 29 5.17 13.87 -26.82
C ALA A 29 4.86 12.43 -27.24
N TYR A 30 4.00 11.75 -26.48
CA TYR A 30 3.49 10.42 -26.83
C TYR A 30 2.61 10.43 -28.08
N GLU A 31 1.73 11.44 -28.26
CA GLU A 31 0.90 11.58 -29.45
C GLU A 31 1.68 11.90 -30.74
N GLN A 32 2.77 12.65 -30.63
CA GLN A 32 3.67 12.93 -31.76
C GLN A 32 4.48 11.69 -32.12
N TRP A 33 5.10 11.03 -31.13
CA TRP A 33 5.81 9.76 -31.35
C TRP A 33 4.90 8.69 -31.98
N ARG A 34 3.63 8.59 -31.55
CA ARG A 34 2.64 7.68 -32.16
C ARG A 34 2.41 7.93 -33.65
N LYS A 35 2.41 9.20 -34.09
CA LYS A 35 2.22 9.58 -35.49
C LYS A 35 3.47 9.27 -36.31
N ASP A 36 4.64 9.51 -35.74
CA ASP A 36 5.94 9.26 -36.39
C ASP A 36 6.19 7.76 -36.63
N GLU A 37 5.70 6.90 -35.73
CA GLU A 37 5.80 5.43 -35.85
C GLU A 37 4.67 4.79 -36.69
N GLY A 38 3.80 5.60 -37.33
CA GLY A 38 2.76 5.09 -38.24
C GLY A 38 1.67 4.23 -37.59
N LEU A 39 1.48 4.32 -36.26
CA LEU A 39 0.53 3.49 -35.51
C LEU A 39 -0.92 3.98 -35.74
N ARG A 40 -1.78 3.11 -36.28
CA ARG A 40 -3.24 3.37 -36.47
C ARG A 40 -4.08 2.86 -35.31
N LEU A 41 -5.17 3.57 -35.01
CA LEU A 41 -6.24 3.11 -34.12
C LEU A 41 -6.96 1.91 -34.78
N VAL A 42 -7.03 0.78 -34.08
CA VAL A 42 -7.72 -0.42 -34.57
C VAL A 42 -9.21 -0.35 -34.20
N PRO A 43 -10.16 -0.52 -35.15
CA PRO A 43 -11.59 -0.49 -34.84
C PRO A 43 -12.09 -1.76 -34.14
N GLU A 44 -13.15 -1.58 -33.37
CA GLU A 44 -13.90 -2.57 -32.58
C GLU A 44 -14.21 -3.89 -33.29
N TYR A 45 -13.92 -5.02 -32.61
CA TYR A 45 -14.52 -6.31 -32.92
C TYR A 45 -15.73 -6.57 -32.01
N THR A 46 -16.92 -6.24 -32.50
CA THR A 46 -18.18 -6.73 -31.92
C THR A 46 -18.46 -8.16 -32.39
N ARG A 47 -18.28 -9.15 -31.50
CA ARG A 47 -19.03 -10.41 -31.58
C ARG A 47 -19.78 -10.62 -30.27
N ARG A 48 -21.09 -10.79 -30.41
CA ARG A 48 -22.01 -11.21 -29.35
C ARG A 48 -21.52 -12.55 -28.81
N ASP A 49 -20.91 -12.54 -27.63
CA ASP A 49 -20.63 -13.75 -26.88
C ASP A 49 -21.09 -13.59 -25.43
N HIS A 50 -21.66 -14.66 -24.90
CA HIS A 50 -22.56 -14.67 -23.75
C HIS A 50 -21.84 -14.59 -22.39
N THR A 51 -20.63 -14.01 -22.33
CA THR A 51 -19.79 -13.82 -21.12
C THR A 51 -20.16 -12.56 -20.31
N ARG A 52 -21.46 -12.26 -20.20
CA ARG A 52 -22.00 -11.08 -19.50
C ARG A 52 -21.62 -11.08 -18.01
N GLY A 53 -20.60 -10.30 -17.64
CA GLY A 53 -20.51 -9.69 -16.31
C GLY A 53 -19.18 -9.81 -15.55
N VAL A 54 -18.22 -10.62 -16.00
CA VAL A 54 -16.92 -10.76 -15.32
C VAL A 54 -15.85 -9.94 -16.02
N HIS A 55 -15.33 -8.93 -15.32
CA HIS A 55 -14.23 -8.09 -15.76
C HIS A 55 -12.94 -8.51 -15.07
N LEU A 56 -11.86 -8.57 -15.84
CA LEU A 56 -10.52 -8.64 -15.32
C LEU A 56 -10.07 -7.24 -14.93
N ARG A 57 -9.61 -7.07 -13.70
CA ARG A 57 -8.95 -5.84 -13.22
C ARG A 57 -7.49 -6.16 -12.95
N LEU A 58 -6.60 -5.54 -13.72
CA LEU A 58 -5.17 -5.55 -13.45
C LEU A 58 -4.76 -4.20 -12.90
N GLU A 59 -3.89 -4.20 -11.91
CA GLU A 59 -3.28 -3.03 -11.31
C GLU A 59 -1.76 -3.23 -11.32
N PHE A 60 -1.06 -2.28 -11.93
CA PHE A 60 0.40 -2.20 -11.96
C PHE A 60 0.80 -0.90 -11.28
N GLN A 61 1.49 -0.98 -10.15
CA GLN A 61 1.88 0.20 -9.37
C GLN A 61 3.15 -0.08 -8.57
N GLY A 62 4.24 0.63 -8.88
CA GLY A 62 5.53 0.48 -8.20
C GLY A 62 6.03 -0.97 -8.22
N HIS A 63 5.93 -1.65 -7.08
CA HIS A 63 6.37 -3.04 -6.86
C HIS A 63 5.19 -4.03 -6.71
N LEU A 64 3.99 -3.61 -7.09
CA LEU A 64 2.75 -4.39 -6.98
C LEU A 64 2.17 -4.68 -8.36
N VAL A 65 1.93 -5.96 -8.64
CA VAL A 65 1.00 -6.41 -9.68
C VAL A 65 -0.17 -7.08 -9.00
N LYS A 66 -1.39 -6.62 -9.26
CA LYS A 66 -2.60 -7.20 -8.68
C LYS A 66 -3.61 -7.53 -9.77
N VAL A 67 -4.01 -8.78 -9.78
CA VAL A 67 -5.03 -9.33 -10.69
C VAL A 67 -6.25 -9.67 -9.86
N GLY A 68 -7.39 -9.09 -10.21
CA GLY A 68 -8.68 -9.39 -9.63
C GLY A 68 -9.71 -9.72 -10.71
N LEU A 69 -10.64 -10.61 -10.38
CA LEU A 69 -11.87 -10.78 -11.15
C LEU A 69 -12.97 -9.97 -10.47
N ARG A 70 -13.70 -9.18 -11.25
CA ARG A 70 -14.88 -8.45 -10.81
C ARG A 70 -16.08 -8.98 -11.57
N GLY A 71 -16.87 -9.85 -10.93
CA GLY A 71 -18.19 -10.23 -11.42
C GLY A 71 -19.28 -9.25 -10.97
N MET A 72 -20.47 -9.31 -11.58
CA MET A 72 -21.70 -8.89 -10.92
C MET A 72 -21.94 -9.82 -9.72
N ARG A 73 -21.34 -9.51 -8.57
CA ARG A 73 -21.89 -10.00 -7.30
C ARG A 73 -23.09 -9.08 -7.00
N PRO A 74 -24.28 -9.60 -6.63
CA PRO A 74 -25.28 -8.76 -5.99
C PRO A 74 -24.61 -8.06 -4.80
N PRO A 75 -25.00 -6.83 -4.45
CA PRO A 75 -24.44 -6.13 -3.30
C PRO A 75 -24.64 -7.02 -2.08
N ILE A 76 -23.57 -7.71 -1.67
CA ILE A 76 -23.51 -8.39 -0.38
C ILE A 76 -23.69 -7.25 0.61
N GLN A 77 -24.77 -7.29 1.40
CA GLN A 77 -24.98 -6.30 2.45
C GLN A 77 -23.67 -6.22 3.24
N PRO A 78 -23.11 -5.03 3.46
CA PRO A 78 -21.86 -4.92 4.19
C PRO A 78 -22.07 -5.54 5.56
N GLU A 79 -21.53 -6.74 5.77
CA GLU A 79 -21.56 -7.39 7.09
C GLU A 79 -21.01 -6.39 8.09
N LYS A 80 -21.69 -6.25 9.24
CA LYS A 80 -21.24 -5.35 10.32
C LYS A 80 -19.78 -5.69 10.60
N ARG A 81 -18.90 -4.72 10.36
CA ARG A 81 -17.45 -4.89 10.51
C ARG A 81 -17.16 -5.39 11.93
N GLY A 82 -16.67 -6.63 12.04
CA GLY A 82 -16.34 -7.23 13.34
C GLY A 82 -15.31 -6.40 14.12
N LYS A 83 -15.27 -6.61 15.44
CA LYS A 83 -14.28 -5.98 16.33
C LYS A 83 -12.87 -6.30 15.82
N ILE A 84 -11.99 -5.30 15.79
CA ILE A 84 -10.59 -5.52 15.41
C ILE A 84 -9.89 -6.13 16.62
N THR A 85 -9.59 -7.42 16.54
CA THR A 85 -8.99 -8.21 17.64
C THR A 85 -7.49 -8.43 17.47
N GLY A 86 -6.85 -7.86 16.45
CA GLY A 86 -5.40 -7.97 16.25
C GLY A 86 -4.94 -7.83 14.80
N PHE A 87 -3.75 -8.34 14.51
CA PHE A 87 -3.13 -8.26 13.18
C PHE A 87 -3.47 -9.41 12.27
N SER A 88 -4.73 -9.44 11.81
CA SER A 88 -5.17 -10.49 10.89
C SER A 88 -4.33 -10.54 9.61
N ALA A 89 -4.21 -11.72 9.01
CA ALA A 89 -3.51 -11.91 7.74
C ALA A 89 -4.03 -10.97 6.63
N ALA A 90 -5.34 -10.69 6.61
CA ALA A 90 -5.94 -9.73 5.68
C ALA A 90 -5.52 -8.27 5.97
N SER A 91 -5.37 -7.90 7.24
CA SER A 91 -4.84 -6.58 7.64
C SER A 91 -3.38 -6.43 7.25
N ARG A 92 -2.55 -7.44 7.53
CA ARG A 92 -1.14 -7.52 7.13
C ARG A 92 -0.98 -7.42 5.62
N ARG A 93 -1.75 -8.18 4.85
CA ARG A 93 -1.76 -8.11 3.38
C ARG A 93 -2.05 -6.70 2.88
N ARG A 94 -3.06 -6.01 3.43
CA ARG A 94 -3.39 -4.63 3.02
C ARG A 94 -2.25 -3.66 3.29
N MET A 95 -1.58 -3.79 4.43
CA MET A 95 -0.41 -2.98 4.74
C MET A 95 0.75 -3.27 3.78
N MET A 96 1.02 -4.54 3.49
CA MET A 96 2.02 -4.94 2.50
C MET A 96 1.72 -4.40 1.12
N GLU A 97 0.48 -4.55 0.64
CA GLU A 97 0.09 -4.00 -0.65
C GLU A 97 0.24 -2.47 -0.68
N LEU A 98 -0.03 -1.74 0.41
CA LEU A 98 0.21 -0.30 0.48
C LEU A 98 1.70 0.04 0.33
N VAL A 99 2.57 -0.67 1.05
CA VAL A 99 4.02 -0.47 0.98
C VAL A 99 4.55 -0.74 -0.43
N GLN A 100 4.07 -1.81 -1.07
CA GLN A 100 4.50 -2.17 -2.42
C GLN A 100 4.05 -1.17 -3.50
N ARG A 101 3.04 -0.33 -3.21
CA ARG A 101 2.61 0.77 -4.07
C ARG A 101 3.46 2.03 -3.94
N LEU A 102 4.36 2.10 -2.96
CA LEU A 102 5.21 3.28 -2.77
C LEU A 102 6.19 3.44 -3.93
N GLY A 103 6.38 4.67 -4.38
CA GLY A 103 7.32 5.03 -5.44
C GLY A 103 8.75 5.21 -4.94
N ALA A 104 9.59 5.78 -5.80
CA ALA A 104 11.02 6.01 -5.56
C ALA A 104 11.34 7.22 -4.65
N GLU A 105 10.56 7.45 -3.58
CA GLU A 105 10.87 8.51 -2.61
C GLU A 105 12.24 8.29 -1.97
N LYS A 106 13.08 9.32 -1.87
CA LYS A 106 14.44 9.19 -1.31
C LYS A 106 14.48 9.50 0.18
N SER A 107 13.59 10.37 0.66
CA SER A 107 13.50 10.73 2.07
C SER A 107 12.56 9.77 2.81
N ARG A 108 13.15 8.77 3.45
CA ARG A 108 12.45 7.78 4.27
C ARG A 108 13.13 7.68 5.61
N VAL A 109 12.39 7.99 6.67
CA VAL A 109 12.91 7.96 8.04
C VAL A 109 12.09 6.99 8.84
N PHE A 110 12.77 6.02 9.44
CA PHE A 110 12.18 5.14 10.42
C PHE A 110 12.27 5.77 11.80
N VAL A 111 11.15 5.80 12.52
CA VAL A 111 11.03 6.30 13.88
C VAL A 111 10.39 5.23 14.75
N THR A 112 11.02 4.97 15.89
CA THR A 112 10.45 4.17 16.97
C THR A 112 10.12 5.07 18.15
N LEU A 113 8.90 4.94 18.69
CA LEU A 113 8.49 5.58 19.93
C LEU A 113 8.13 4.50 20.96
N THR A 114 8.79 4.56 22.12
CA THR A 114 8.60 3.60 23.22
C THR A 114 8.23 4.35 24.49
N TYR A 115 7.46 3.70 25.37
CA TYR A 115 7.20 4.20 26.72
C TYR A 115 8.32 3.77 27.68
N GLY A 116 8.56 4.54 28.73
CA GLY A 116 9.37 4.16 29.90
C GLY A 116 8.71 3.05 30.73
N ALA A 117 8.99 3.01 32.03
CA ALA A 117 8.41 2.03 32.96
C ALA A 117 6.87 2.12 32.98
N ASP A 118 6.34 3.34 33.09
CA ASP A 118 4.91 3.62 33.04
C ASP A 118 4.42 3.72 31.60
N PHE A 119 3.33 3.02 31.29
CA PHE A 119 2.70 3.05 29.97
C PHE A 119 1.17 2.91 30.08
N PRO A 120 0.43 3.58 29.18
CA PRO A 120 -1.02 3.55 29.23
C PRO A 120 -1.58 2.35 28.46
N THR A 121 -2.91 2.24 28.44
CA THR A 121 -3.58 1.27 27.58
C THR A 121 -3.27 1.53 26.09
N PRO A 122 -3.34 0.53 25.20
CA PRO A 122 -3.13 0.75 23.77
C PRO A 122 -4.10 1.76 23.15
N LYS A 123 -5.30 1.92 23.72
CA LYS A 123 -6.29 2.93 23.29
C LYS A 123 -5.77 4.34 23.54
N ASP A 124 -5.30 4.61 24.75
CA ASP A 124 -4.79 5.93 25.16
C ASP A 124 -3.44 6.22 24.50
N ALA A 125 -2.61 5.19 24.32
CA ALA A 125 -1.35 5.31 23.60
C ALA A 125 -1.54 5.85 22.16
N LYS A 126 -2.67 5.54 21.50
CA LYS A 126 -2.97 6.10 20.18
C LYS A 126 -3.38 7.57 20.23
N GLN A 127 -3.90 8.06 21.35
CA GLN A 127 -4.14 9.50 21.55
C GLN A 127 -2.81 10.23 21.67
N HIS A 128 -1.84 9.66 22.39
CA HIS A 128 -0.47 10.16 22.42
C HIS A 128 0.18 10.16 21.02
N LEU A 129 0.07 9.04 20.28
CA LEU A 129 0.54 8.98 18.89
C LEU A 129 -0.09 10.10 18.04
N ARG A 130 -1.40 10.33 18.17
CA ARG A 130 -2.09 11.41 17.45
C ARG A 130 -1.52 12.78 17.83
N ALA A 131 -1.32 13.06 19.12
CA ALA A 131 -0.76 14.32 19.59
C ALA A 131 0.67 14.54 19.05
N PHE A 132 1.51 13.50 19.07
CA PHE A 132 2.85 13.51 18.51
C PHE A 132 2.82 13.82 17.00
N LEU A 133 1.99 13.11 16.23
CA LEU A 133 1.83 13.33 14.79
C LEU A 133 1.30 14.74 14.48
N GLU A 134 0.43 15.30 15.33
CA GLU A 134 -0.06 16.66 15.18
C GLU A 134 1.03 17.71 15.44
N ARG A 135 1.97 17.43 16.35
CA ARG A 135 3.15 18.27 16.55
C ARG A 135 4.07 18.22 15.34
N ILE A 136 4.29 17.04 14.75
CA ILE A 136 5.03 16.88 13.49
C ILE A 136 4.35 17.68 12.35
N ARG A 137 3.01 17.59 12.23
CA ARG A 137 2.25 18.36 11.24
C ARG A 137 2.48 19.86 11.39
N ARG A 138 2.43 20.37 12.61
CA ARG A 138 2.61 21.81 12.90
C ARG A 138 4.04 22.27 12.66
N LYS A 139 5.03 21.52 13.15
CA LYS A 139 6.47 21.82 13.00
C LYS A 139 6.91 21.85 11.53
N PHE A 140 6.31 21.02 10.67
CA PHE A 140 6.63 20.93 9.25
C PHE A 140 5.39 21.19 8.38
N SER A 141 4.64 22.23 8.70
CA SER A 141 3.36 22.57 8.06
C SER A 141 3.49 22.98 6.58
N ASP A 142 4.66 23.49 6.20
CA ASP A 142 5.03 23.83 4.82
C ASP A 142 5.56 22.62 4.02
N LYS A 143 5.63 21.43 4.63
CA LYS A 143 6.14 20.21 4.01
C LYS A 143 5.04 19.17 3.84
N GLU A 144 5.22 18.32 2.83
CA GLU A 144 4.32 17.19 2.54
C GLU A 144 4.67 15.94 3.37
N VAL A 145 4.83 16.10 4.68
CA VAL A 145 5.19 14.97 5.55
C VAL A 145 4.03 13.98 5.64
N SER A 146 4.32 12.70 5.45
CA SER A 146 3.38 11.60 5.68
C SER A 146 4.06 10.45 6.41
N ALA A 147 3.28 9.53 6.97
CA ALA A 147 3.85 8.32 7.58
C ALA A 147 2.89 7.13 7.50
N ILE A 148 3.47 5.94 7.49
CA ILE A 148 2.77 4.69 7.82
C ILE A 148 3.17 4.31 9.24
N TRP A 149 2.22 4.05 10.11
CA TRP A 149 2.49 3.65 11.50
C TRP A 149 1.90 2.28 11.82
N ARG A 150 2.53 1.57 12.77
CA ARG A 150 2.03 0.36 13.42
C ARG A 150 2.27 0.44 14.92
N ILE A 151 1.34 -0.07 15.71
CA ILE A 151 1.53 -0.38 17.12
C ILE A 151 1.86 -1.87 17.27
N GLU A 152 2.90 -2.16 18.02
CA GLU A 152 3.30 -3.49 18.50
C GLU A 152 3.29 -3.45 20.04
N LEU A 153 2.91 -4.54 20.70
CA LEU A 153 3.07 -4.65 22.15
C LEU A 153 4.43 -5.29 22.43
N GLN A 154 5.21 -4.71 23.36
CA GLN A 154 6.43 -5.38 23.85
C GLN A 154 6.05 -6.60 24.70
N GLU A 155 7.02 -7.44 25.06
CA GLU A 155 6.80 -8.61 25.94
C GLU A 155 6.13 -8.21 27.27
N ARG A 156 6.50 -7.05 27.81
CA ARG A 156 5.88 -6.46 29.02
C ARG A 156 4.50 -5.82 28.81
N GLY A 157 3.92 -5.92 27.61
CA GLY A 157 2.63 -5.32 27.24
C GLY A 157 2.67 -3.83 26.85
N ALA A 158 3.82 -3.16 26.96
CA ALA A 158 3.94 -1.74 26.64
C ALA A 158 3.72 -1.47 25.14
N PRO A 159 2.85 -0.52 24.77
CA PRO A 159 2.72 -0.05 23.40
C PRO A 159 4.04 0.45 22.80
N HIS A 160 4.31 0.06 21.57
CA HIS A 160 5.51 0.44 20.86
C HIS A 160 5.13 0.86 19.44
N PHE A 161 5.42 2.10 19.07
CA PHE A 161 5.06 2.62 17.76
C PHE A 161 6.23 2.56 16.81
N HIS A 162 5.98 1.92 15.69
CA HIS A 162 6.84 1.88 14.54
C HIS A 162 6.26 2.85 13.50
N LEU A 163 7.02 3.85 13.08
CA LEU A 163 6.61 4.83 12.08
C LEU A 163 7.61 4.89 10.94
N MET A 164 7.12 4.79 9.71
CA MET A 164 7.89 5.09 8.52
C MET A 164 7.42 6.41 7.95
N PHE A 165 8.20 7.46 8.20
CA PHE A 165 7.98 8.78 7.66
C PHE A 165 8.52 8.91 6.23
N PHE A 166 7.82 9.72 5.44
CA PHE A 166 8.22 10.16 4.11
C PHE A 166 8.32 11.68 4.09
N LYS A 167 9.34 12.20 3.40
CA LYS A 167 9.58 13.64 3.26
C LYS A 167 9.69 14.37 4.61
N LEU A 168 10.03 13.67 5.69
CA LEU A 168 10.33 14.29 6.98
C LEU A 168 11.67 15.02 6.85
N PRO A 169 11.73 16.34 7.12
CA PRO A 169 13.00 17.05 7.17
C PRO A 169 13.91 16.49 8.27
N PHE A 170 15.16 16.93 8.30
CA PHE A 170 16.06 16.57 9.39
C PHE A 170 15.42 16.93 10.74
N LEU A 171 15.28 15.91 11.59
CA LEU A 171 14.77 16.01 12.95
C LEU A 171 15.84 15.44 13.88
N PRO A 172 16.52 16.28 14.68
CA PRO A 172 17.47 15.80 15.67
C PRO A 172 16.83 14.75 16.59
N LYS A 173 17.62 13.77 17.05
CA LYS A 173 17.12 12.71 17.93
C LYS A 173 16.63 13.30 19.26
N GLU A 174 17.30 14.34 19.74
CA GLU A 174 17.00 15.06 20.97
C GLU A 174 15.64 15.76 20.86
N ASP A 175 15.40 16.41 19.72
CA ASP A 175 14.09 17.02 19.41
C ASP A 175 12.98 15.97 19.34
N LEU A 176 13.24 14.84 18.68
CA LEU A 176 12.28 13.72 18.62
C LEU A 176 11.96 13.19 20.03
N GLN A 177 12.99 12.96 20.84
CA GLN A 177 12.87 12.46 22.21
C GLN A 177 12.10 13.44 23.09
N LYS A 178 12.43 14.73 23.01
CA LYS A 178 11.73 15.81 23.72
C LYS A 178 10.26 15.89 23.30
N MET A 179 9.98 15.91 21.99
CA MET A 179 8.62 15.97 21.47
C MET A 179 7.76 14.79 21.92
N TRP A 180 8.34 13.59 21.98
CA TRP A 180 7.64 12.40 22.47
C TRP A 180 7.47 12.45 23.99
N GLY A 181 8.53 12.80 24.72
CA GLY A 181 8.54 12.93 26.18
C GLY A 181 7.48 13.88 26.70
N GLU A 182 7.39 15.07 26.12
CA GLU A 182 6.35 16.06 26.45
C GLU A 182 4.91 15.56 26.17
N VAL A 183 4.72 14.65 25.21
CA VAL A 183 3.40 14.07 24.93
C VAL A 183 2.99 13.05 25.99
N ILE A 184 3.96 12.30 26.51
CA ILE A 184 3.69 11.19 27.45
C ILE A 184 4.06 11.52 28.90
N GLY A 185 4.52 12.75 29.18
CA GLY A 185 4.96 13.18 30.51
C GLY A 185 6.25 12.50 31.00
N GLN A 186 7.16 12.14 30.09
CA GLN A 186 8.42 11.48 30.43
C GLN A 186 9.62 12.31 29.95
N GLU A 187 10.64 12.48 30.79
CA GLU A 187 11.76 13.37 30.47
C GLU A 187 12.64 12.84 29.34
N ARG A 188 12.97 11.53 29.36
CA ARG A 188 13.90 10.90 28.41
C ARG A 188 13.41 9.54 27.93
N PRO A 189 12.25 9.45 27.26
CA PRO A 189 11.76 8.17 26.75
C PRO A 189 12.67 7.62 25.65
N PHE A 190 12.74 6.31 25.52
CA PHE A 190 13.52 5.70 24.46
C PHE A 190 12.89 5.98 23.09
N THR A 191 13.69 6.54 22.16
CA THR A 191 13.33 6.73 20.76
C THR A 191 14.47 6.27 19.86
N ARG A 192 14.13 5.82 18.65
CA ARG A 192 15.07 5.47 17.59
C ARG A 192 14.70 6.24 16.34
N ILE A 193 15.71 6.74 15.62
CA ILE A 193 15.54 7.41 14.33
C ILE A 193 16.59 6.88 13.35
N GLU A 194 16.17 6.42 12.18
CA GLU A 194 17.06 5.84 11.18
C GLU A 194 16.68 6.24 9.76
N PHE A 195 17.67 6.57 8.94
CA PHE A 195 17.44 6.87 7.53
C PHE A 195 17.46 5.58 6.68
N ILE A 196 16.43 5.37 5.86
CA ILE A 196 16.33 4.21 4.97
C ILE A 196 16.76 4.61 3.55
N ARG A 197 17.87 4.04 3.09
CA ARG A 197 18.49 4.39 1.80
C ARG A 197 17.91 3.68 0.58
N SER A 198 17.09 2.64 0.75
CA SER A 198 16.62 1.81 -0.37
C SER A 198 15.23 1.21 -0.17
N HIS A 199 14.57 0.86 -1.28
CA HIS A 199 13.30 0.13 -1.26
C HIS A 199 13.44 -1.26 -0.63
N LYS A 200 14.58 -1.94 -0.85
CA LYS A 200 14.89 -3.20 -0.15
C LYS A 200 14.96 -3.00 1.37
N GLY A 201 15.53 -1.88 1.81
CA GLY A 201 15.53 -1.47 3.23
C GLY A 201 14.11 -1.28 3.77
N VAL A 202 13.22 -0.63 3.00
CA VAL A 202 11.79 -0.51 3.35
C VAL A 202 11.12 -1.88 3.45
N ALA A 203 11.31 -2.75 2.46
CA ALA A 203 10.71 -4.09 2.46
C ALA A 203 11.19 -4.93 3.65
N SER A 204 12.50 -4.91 3.94
CA SER A 204 13.09 -5.59 5.11
C SER A 204 12.53 -5.03 6.42
N TYR A 205 12.48 -3.71 6.54
CA TYR A 205 11.91 -3.02 7.69
C TYR A 205 10.43 -3.40 7.91
N VAL A 206 9.64 -3.40 6.83
CA VAL A 206 8.23 -3.76 6.86
C VAL A 206 8.07 -5.23 7.25
N ALA A 207 8.87 -6.13 6.67
CA ALA A 207 8.88 -7.54 7.05
C ALA A 207 9.14 -7.70 8.56
N LYS A 208 10.17 -7.03 9.08
CA LYS A 208 10.63 -7.16 10.47
C LYS A 208 9.67 -6.58 11.51
N TYR A 209 9.17 -5.36 11.27
CA TYR A 209 8.46 -4.60 12.31
C TYR A 209 7.02 -4.27 11.97
N MET A 210 6.67 -4.28 10.68
CA MET A 210 5.32 -3.91 10.25
C MET A 210 4.44 -5.11 9.95
N THR A 211 5.02 -6.32 9.82
CA THR A 211 4.27 -7.52 9.40
C THR A 211 4.40 -8.70 10.35
N LYS A 212 5.20 -8.56 11.41
CA LYS A 212 5.40 -9.61 12.42
C LYS A 212 4.04 -10.00 13.00
N GLN A 213 3.70 -11.28 12.87
CA GLN A 213 2.56 -11.84 13.58
C GLN A 213 3.00 -12.12 15.01
N GLU A 214 2.15 -11.75 15.96
CA GLU A 214 2.29 -12.21 17.34
C GLU A 214 1.95 -13.71 17.34
N SER A 215 2.88 -14.57 17.76
CA SER A 215 2.68 -16.03 17.73
C SER A 215 1.83 -16.49 18.91
N ALA A 216 1.08 -17.58 18.74
CA ALA A 216 0.32 -18.21 19.82
C ALA A 216 1.22 -18.66 21.00
N GLU A 217 2.51 -18.88 20.77
CA GLU A 217 3.50 -19.18 21.82
C GLU A 217 3.72 -18.01 22.78
N THR A 218 3.45 -16.76 22.35
CA THR A 218 3.49 -15.58 23.22
C THR A 218 2.35 -15.59 24.24
N VAL A 219 1.33 -16.45 24.06
CA VAL A 219 0.22 -16.66 25.01
C VAL A 219 0.62 -17.60 26.16
N ASN A 220 1.67 -18.43 25.97
CA ASN A 220 2.17 -19.37 26.99
C ASN A 220 3.13 -18.74 28.02
N SER A 221 3.50 -17.46 27.88
CA SER A 221 4.37 -16.75 28.82
C SER A 221 3.66 -16.25 30.08
N GLY A 222 2.41 -16.68 30.33
CA GLY A 222 1.56 -16.18 31.41
C GLY A 222 1.02 -14.76 31.18
N PHE A 223 1.47 -14.08 30.12
CA PHE A 223 0.95 -12.78 29.71
C PHE A 223 -0.22 -13.01 28.74
N ASN A 224 -1.45 -12.81 29.24
CA ASN A 224 -2.65 -13.03 28.43
C ASN A 224 -2.84 -11.89 27.41
N TYR A 225 -2.11 -11.96 26.28
CA TYR A 225 -2.19 -11.02 25.15
C TYR A 225 -3.63 -10.77 24.70
N VAL A 226 -4.49 -11.77 24.84
CA VAL A 226 -5.89 -11.75 24.40
C VAL A 226 -6.66 -10.62 25.09
N SER A 227 -6.44 -10.35 26.38
CA SER A 227 -7.16 -9.29 27.12
C SER A 227 -6.84 -7.88 26.61
N TYR A 228 -5.57 -7.59 26.33
CA TYR A 228 -5.13 -6.28 25.80
C TYR A 228 -5.44 -6.09 24.30
N LEU A 229 -5.51 -7.17 23.54
CA LEU A 229 -5.90 -7.14 22.13
C LEU A 229 -7.40 -6.87 21.92
N HIS A 230 -8.25 -7.13 22.93
CA HIS A 230 -9.68 -6.91 22.78
C HIS A 230 -10.05 -5.44 22.52
N ASP A 231 -9.27 -4.46 22.99
CA ASP A 231 -9.56 -3.02 22.83
C ASP A 231 -8.47 -2.21 22.11
N ILE A 232 -7.45 -2.88 21.54
CA ILE A 232 -6.39 -2.21 20.77
C ILE A 232 -6.93 -1.54 19.50
N GLY A 233 -8.06 -2.02 18.96
CA GLY A 233 -8.67 -1.49 17.75
C GLY A 233 -7.72 -1.52 16.55
N ARG A 234 -7.73 -0.48 15.71
CA ARG A 234 -6.84 -0.41 14.54
C ARG A 234 -5.37 -0.33 14.97
N ILE A 235 -4.58 -1.30 14.53
CA ILE A 235 -3.16 -1.45 14.89
C ILE A 235 -2.16 -0.83 13.90
N TRP A 236 -2.61 -0.37 12.74
CA TRP A 236 -1.76 0.34 11.78
C TRP A 236 -2.57 1.39 11.03
N GLY A 237 -1.91 2.42 10.54
CA GLY A 237 -2.60 3.50 9.85
C GLY A 237 -1.65 4.41 9.08
N ILE A 238 -2.24 5.48 8.55
CA ILE A 238 -1.53 6.44 7.71
C ILE A 238 -1.74 7.82 8.30
N PHE A 239 -0.64 8.55 8.49
CA PHE A 239 -0.62 9.97 8.79
C PHE A 239 -0.48 10.75 7.49
N ASN A 240 -1.32 11.76 7.28
CA ASN A 240 -1.33 12.62 6.08
C ASN A 240 -1.35 11.81 4.77
N ALA A 241 -2.34 10.91 4.63
CA ALA A 241 -2.43 9.98 3.50
C ALA A 241 -2.36 10.64 2.10
N LYS A 242 -2.82 11.90 1.98
CA LYS A 242 -2.73 12.68 0.74
C LYS A 242 -1.30 12.90 0.24
N PHE A 243 -0.32 12.89 1.14
CA PHE A 243 1.09 13.11 0.85
C PHE A 243 1.92 11.82 0.83
N LEU A 244 1.27 10.66 0.93
CA LEU A 244 1.96 9.39 0.82
C LEU A 244 2.56 9.28 -0.60
N PRO A 245 3.87 8.96 -0.75
CA PRO A 245 4.53 8.93 -2.04
C PRO A 245 4.19 7.63 -2.80
N LEU A 246 2.92 7.48 -3.15
CA LEU A 246 2.44 6.39 -3.98
C LEU A 246 2.97 6.57 -5.40
N ASP A 247 3.38 5.46 -6.01
CA ASP A 247 3.75 5.41 -7.42
C ASP A 247 2.51 5.59 -8.31
N VAL A 248 2.71 5.78 -9.61
CA VAL A 248 1.62 5.86 -10.58
C VAL A 248 0.92 4.49 -10.67
N ALA A 249 -0.40 4.50 -10.53
CA ALA A 249 -1.19 3.29 -10.70
C ALA A 249 -1.72 3.21 -12.14
N ILE A 250 -1.35 2.16 -12.86
CA ILE A 250 -1.97 1.81 -14.13
C ILE A 250 -2.98 0.71 -13.86
N THR A 251 -4.26 1.04 -13.99
CA THR A 251 -5.36 0.09 -13.80
C THR A 251 -6.03 -0.20 -15.13
N VAL A 252 -6.09 -1.48 -15.47
CA VAL A 252 -6.60 -1.99 -16.74
C VAL A 252 -7.85 -2.81 -16.40
N THR A 253 -9.02 -2.40 -16.89
CA THR A 253 -10.28 -3.13 -16.67
C THR A 253 -10.91 -3.54 -17.99
N TYR A 254 -10.99 -4.84 -18.22
CA TYR A 254 -11.42 -5.43 -19.50
C TYR A 254 -12.40 -6.58 -19.29
N PRO A 255 -13.28 -6.87 -20.26
CA PRO A 255 -13.99 -8.16 -20.30
C PRO A 255 -13.00 -9.32 -20.16
N PHE A 256 -13.39 -10.40 -19.51
CA PHE A 256 -12.48 -11.51 -19.20
C PHE A 256 -11.79 -12.10 -20.45
N LEU A 257 -10.48 -11.84 -20.61
CA LEU A 257 -9.65 -12.35 -21.71
C LEU A 257 -9.03 -13.70 -21.34
N GLY A 258 -9.84 -14.78 -21.38
CA GLY A 258 -9.47 -16.10 -20.86
C GLY A 258 -8.10 -16.63 -21.30
N LYS A 259 -7.75 -16.51 -22.59
CA LYS A 259 -6.44 -16.98 -23.10
C LYS A 259 -5.27 -16.11 -22.62
N ALA A 260 -5.42 -14.78 -22.67
CA ALA A 260 -4.37 -13.84 -22.26
C ALA A 260 -4.09 -13.94 -20.75
N ILE A 261 -5.13 -14.03 -19.91
CA ILE A 261 -4.94 -14.16 -18.47
C ILE A 261 -4.34 -15.51 -18.07
N THR A 262 -4.66 -16.58 -18.79
CA THR A 262 -4.05 -17.90 -18.57
C THR A 262 -2.56 -17.87 -18.90
N LYS A 263 -2.17 -17.29 -20.03
CA LYS A 263 -0.76 -17.08 -20.40
C LYS A 263 -0.03 -16.22 -19.37
N PHE A 264 -0.61 -15.06 -19.00
CA PHE A 264 -0.02 -14.16 -18.01
C PHE A 264 0.17 -14.83 -16.65
N ARG A 265 -0.82 -15.61 -16.21
CA ARG A 265 -0.73 -16.44 -15.01
C ARG A 265 0.36 -17.50 -15.13
N HIS A 266 0.53 -18.14 -16.28
CA HIS A 266 1.59 -19.12 -16.50
C HIS A 266 2.98 -18.50 -16.32
N TYR A 267 3.22 -17.30 -16.88
CA TYR A 267 4.46 -16.55 -16.62
C TYR A 267 4.67 -16.25 -15.12
N ALA A 268 3.59 -15.92 -14.40
CA ALA A 268 3.66 -15.75 -12.95
C ALA A 268 4.02 -17.06 -12.23
N ILE A 269 3.44 -18.19 -12.62
CA ILE A 269 3.73 -19.52 -12.03
C ILE A 269 5.19 -19.92 -12.25
N LEU A 270 5.77 -19.65 -13.43
CA LEU A 270 7.18 -19.93 -13.70
C LEU A 270 8.14 -19.19 -12.74
N LYS A 271 7.71 -18.05 -12.18
CA LYS A 271 8.47 -17.27 -11.21
C LYS A 271 8.07 -17.56 -9.75
N TRP A 272 6.82 -17.95 -9.53
CA TRP A 272 6.25 -18.30 -8.23
C TRP A 272 5.41 -19.59 -8.35
N PRO A 273 6.05 -20.77 -8.27
CA PRO A 273 5.37 -22.07 -8.44
C PRO A 273 4.18 -22.26 -7.50
N GLU A 274 4.24 -21.68 -6.31
CA GLU A 274 3.17 -21.60 -5.29
C GLU A 274 1.80 -21.14 -5.85
N LEU A 275 1.80 -20.34 -6.92
CA LEU A 275 0.58 -19.86 -7.57
C LEU A 275 -0.17 -20.97 -8.33
N ALA A 276 0.48 -22.06 -8.69
CA ALA A 276 -0.16 -23.20 -9.34
C ALA A 276 -1.25 -23.82 -8.45
N ASN A 277 -1.05 -23.78 -7.13
CA ASN A 277 -1.95 -24.37 -6.14
C ASN A 277 -3.24 -23.56 -5.89
N ARG A 278 -3.43 -22.43 -6.58
CA ARG A 278 -4.60 -21.56 -6.39
C ARG A 278 -5.71 -21.84 -7.40
N GLU A 279 -6.92 -22.11 -6.94
CA GLU A 279 -8.05 -22.35 -7.85
C GLU A 279 -8.55 -21.09 -8.58
N HIS A 280 -8.39 -19.90 -7.99
CA HIS A 280 -8.90 -18.65 -8.55
C HIS A 280 -7.87 -17.91 -9.42
N PHE A 281 -8.33 -17.28 -10.51
CA PHE A 281 -7.49 -16.45 -11.40
C PHE A 281 -6.90 -15.19 -10.75
N GLY A 282 -7.44 -14.75 -9.60
CA GLY A 282 -6.95 -13.57 -8.90
C GLY A 282 -5.65 -13.84 -8.13
N PHE A 283 -4.64 -13.01 -8.33
CA PHE A 283 -3.37 -13.10 -7.62
C PHE A 283 -2.74 -11.74 -7.38
N THR A 284 -1.72 -11.71 -6.53
CA THR A 284 -0.95 -10.50 -6.23
C THR A 284 0.52 -10.89 -6.23
N LEU A 285 1.32 -10.16 -6.99
CA LEU A 285 2.76 -10.36 -7.10
C LEU A 285 3.48 -9.15 -6.50
N TYR A 286 4.53 -9.43 -5.75
CA TYR A 286 5.48 -8.43 -5.28
C TYR A 286 6.72 -8.55 -6.13
N VAL A 287 6.87 -7.59 -7.05
CA VAL A 287 7.86 -7.62 -8.14
C VAL A 287 8.86 -6.49 -7.97
N LYS A 288 10.01 -6.58 -8.65
CA LYS A 288 10.99 -5.48 -8.65
C LYS A 288 10.45 -4.23 -9.36
N ASP A 289 9.63 -4.43 -10.39
CA ASP A 289 9.11 -3.38 -11.24
C ASP A 289 7.79 -3.87 -11.86
N ALA A 290 6.67 -3.25 -11.49
CA ALA A 290 5.35 -3.60 -12.00
C ALA A 290 5.16 -3.21 -13.48
N TYR A 291 5.90 -2.22 -13.99
CA TYR A 291 5.73 -1.73 -15.35
C TYR A 291 6.30 -2.71 -16.38
N LYS A 292 7.34 -3.49 -16.03
CA LYS A 292 7.78 -4.64 -16.86
C LYS A 292 6.72 -5.73 -17.00
N TRP A 293 5.84 -5.87 -16.00
CA TRP A 293 4.72 -6.79 -16.07
C TRP A 293 3.56 -6.22 -16.89
N LEU A 294 3.41 -4.89 -16.92
CA LEU A 294 2.51 -4.22 -17.86
C LEU A 294 2.97 -4.48 -19.30
N GLU A 295 4.24 -4.25 -19.64
CA GLU A 295 4.79 -4.55 -20.98
C GLU A 295 4.58 -6.01 -21.39
N LEU A 296 4.75 -6.95 -20.44
CA LEU A 296 4.45 -8.37 -20.67
C LEU A 296 2.96 -8.59 -20.95
N TRP A 297 2.08 -7.96 -20.17
CA TRP A 297 0.65 -8.03 -20.38
C TRP A 297 0.24 -7.47 -21.75
N GLU A 298 0.83 -6.35 -22.17
CA GLU A 298 0.57 -5.75 -23.49
C GLU A 298 0.92 -6.71 -24.62
N LYS A 299 2.10 -7.35 -24.53
CA LYS A 299 2.55 -8.35 -25.50
C LYS A 299 1.69 -9.62 -25.52
N ILE A 300 1.14 -10.04 -24.37
CA ILE A 300 0.33 -11.26 -24.27
C ILE A 300 -1.12 -11.02 -24.71
N SER A 301 -1.63 -9.81 -24.45
CA SER A 301 -3.03 -9.44 -24.73
C SER A 301 -3.23 -8.82 -26.11
N ASP A 302 -2.15 -8.44 -26.80
CA ASP A 302 -2.16 -7.64 -28.02
C ASP A 302 -2.88 -6.28 -27.85
N ILE A 303 -2.85 -5.74 -26.62
CA ILE A 303 -3.44 -4.45 -26.26
C ILE A 303 -2.33 -3.56 -25.71
N LYS A 304 -2.10 -2.39 -26.30
CA LYS A 304 -1.14 -1.38 -25.82
C LYS A 304 -1.85 -0.30 -25.01
N PHE A 305 -1.22 0.19 -23.94
CA PHE A 305 -1.78 1.19 -23.02
C PHE A 305 -0.95 2.48 -23.02
#